data_AF-A0A382N6I5-F1
#
_entry.id   AF-A0A382N6I5-F1
#
_cell.length_a   1.000
_cell.length_b   1.000
_cell.length_c   1.000
_cell.angle_alpha   90.00
_cell.angle_beta   90.00
_cell.angle_gamma   90.00
#
_symmetry.space_group_name_H-M   'P 1'
#
loop_
_entity.id
_entity.type
_entity.pdbx_description
1 polymer ?
#
loop_
_entity_poly.entity_id
_entity_poly.type
_entity_poly.pdbx_seq_one_letter_code
_entity_poly.pdbx_strand_id
1 'polypeptide(L)' 'IQILGGMGLMDELPLERIWRDARVDRIWDGTSEIQRHIVSREMLRPLGA' A
#
# COMPACT_ATOMS: atom_id res chain seq x y z
N ILE A 1 -3.55 -14.39 1.80
CA ILE A 1 -4.36 -14.63 3.02
C ILE A 1 -5.67 -15.34 2.67
N GLN A 2 -6.66 -14.68 2.06
CA GLN A 2 -8.00 -15.24 1.86
C GLN A 2 -8.04 -16.63 1.19
N ILE A 3 -7.23 -16.86 0.14
CA ILE A 3 -7.16 -18.13 -0.59
C ILE A 3 -6.78 -19.31 0.32
N LEU A 4 -5.95 -19.06 1.33
CA LEU A 4 -5.43 -20.08 2.26
C LEU A 4 -6.27 -20.17 3.55
N GLY A 5 -7.36 -19.40 3.65
CA GLY A 5 -8.22 -19.36 4.83
C GLY A 5 -7.44 -19.08 6.11
N GLY A 6 -7.69 -19.87 7.15
CA GLY A 6 -7.05 -19.73 8.47
C GLY A 6 -5.51 -19.79 8.41
N MET A 7 -4.94 -20.65 7.57
CA MET A 7 -3.48 -20.75 7.40
C MET A 7 -2.83 -19.47 6.88
N GLY A 8 -3.61 -18.58 6.25
CA GLY A 8 -3.11 -17.29 5.80
C GLY A 8 -2.89 -16.26 6.92
N LEU A 9 -3.33 -16.56 8.15
CA LEU A 9 -3.21 -15.69 9.33
C LEU A 9 -2.29 -16.28 10.41
N MET A 10 -1.97 -17.57 10.32
CA MET A 10 -1.10 -18.27 11.28
C MET A 10 0.37 -18.01 10.93
N ASP A 11 1.30 -18.27 11.86
CA ASP A 11 2.71 -17.89 11.73
C ASP A 11 3.60 -18.98 11.09
N GLU A 12 3.02 -20.10 10.65
CA GLU A 12 3.74 -21.18 9.98
C GLU A 12 4.06 -20.86 8.50
N LEU A 13 3.34 -19.90 7.92
CA LEU A 13 3.62 -19.32 6.60
C LEU A 13 4.02 -17.85 6.77
N PRO A 14 4.69 -17.21 5.81
CA PRO A 14 5.12 -15.80 5.96
C PRO A 14 4.04 -14.77 5.59
N LEU A 15 2.78 -15.18 5.38
CA LEU A 15 1.76 -14.39 4.66
C LEU A 15 1.23 -13.22 5.47
N GLU A 16 0.97 -13.44 6.75
CA GLU A 16 0.58 -12.47 7.75
C GLU A 16 1.67 -11.42 7.97
N ARG A 17 2.96 -11.81 7.97
CA ARG A 17 4.07 -10.85 7.98
C ARG A 17 4.12 -10.02 6.70
N ILE A 18 4.12 -10.65 5.52
CA ILE A 18 4.14 -9.95 4.23
C ILE A 18 2.98 -8.95 4.12
N TRP A 19 1.78 -9.31 4.57
CA TRP A 19 0.64 -8.42 4.53
C TRP A 19 0.78 -7.22 5.48
N ARG A 20 1.36 -7.43 6.68
CA ARG A 20 1.66 -6.33 7.61
C ARG A 20 2.72 -5.40 7.04
N ASP A 21 3.77 -5.94 6.43
CA ASP A 21 4.84 -5.14 5.83
C ASP A 21 4.28 -4.27 4.68
N ALA A 22 3.52 -4.88 3.77
CA ALA A 22 2.83 -4.15 2.69
C ALA A 22 1.83 -3.10 3.20
N ARG A 23 1.28 -3.27 4.42
CA ARG A 23 0.40 -2.27 5.04
C ARG A 23 1.19 -1.04 5.51
N VAL A 24 2.41 -1.23 5.99
CA VAL A 24 3.32 -0.18 6.46
C VAL A 24 3.86 0.66 5.30
N ASP A 25 4.10 0.05 4.14
CA ASP A 25 4.55 0.78 2.94
C ASP A 25 3.58 1.89 2.51
N ARG A 26 2.31 1.82 2.92
CA ARG A 26 1.33 2.88 2.64
C ARG A 26 1.59 4.19 3.39
N ILE A 27 2.47 4.21 4.38
CA ILE A 27 2.72 5.36 5.27
C ILE A 27 4.20 5.73 5.44
N TRP A 28 5.13 4.78 5.25
CA TRP A 28 6.53 4.92 5.66
C TRP A 28 7.28 6.07 4.96
N ASP A 29 7.21 6.14 3.62
CA ASP A 29 7.90 7.15 2.81
C ASP A 29 6.90 8.16 2.20
N GLY A 30 6.06 8.70 3.07
CA GLY A 30 4.92 9.50 2.70
C GLY A 30 3.66 8.65 2.48
N THR A 31 2.52 9.22 2.84
CA THR A 31 1.25 8.50 2.77
C THR A 31 0.79 8.34 1.32
N SER A 32 0.08 7.25 1.04
CA SER A 32 -0.52 7.02 -0.28
C SER A 32 -1.47 8.14 -0.72
N GLU A 33 -2.10 8.86 0.21
CA GLU A 33 -2.92 10.04 -0.06
C GLU A 33 -2.08 11.20 -0.60
N ILE A 34 -0.95 11.51 0.04
CA ILE A 34 -0.07 12.60 -0.38
C ILE A 34 0.59 12.29 -1.72
N GLN A 35 1.05 11.05 -1.91
CA GLN A 35 1.63 10.63 -3.20
C GLN A 35 0.60 10.75 -4.34
N ARG A 36 -0.65 10.32 -4.12
CA ARG A 36 -1.73 10.54 -5.10
C ARG A 36 -1.99 12.01 -5.38
N HIS A 37 -1.93 12.87 -4.36
CA HIS A 37 -2.09 14.32 -4.54
C HIS A 37 -0.95 14.91 -5.40
N ILE A 38 0.30 14.55 -5.11
CA ILE A 38 1.48 14.98 -5.88
C ILE A 38 1.34 14.55 -7.34
N VAL A 39 1.08 13.25 -7.58
CA VAL A 39 0.89 12.71 -8.94
C VAL A 39 -0.24 13.46 -9.67
N SER A 40 -1.37 13.70 -9.01
CA SER A 40 -2.49 14.41 -9.63
C SER A 40 -2.11 15.84 -10.05
N ARG A 41 -1.35 16.57 -9.21
CA ARG A 41 -0.88 17.92 -9.57
C ARG A 41 0.08 17.90 -10.75
N GLU A 42 1.04 16.98 -10.75
CA GLU A 42 2.00 16.84 -11.86
C GLU A 42 1.29 16.49 -13.17
N MET A 43 0.26 15.64 -13.13
CA MET A 43 -0.55 15.30 -14.30
C MET A 43 -1.36 16.47 -14.85
N LEU A 44 -1.87 17.36 -13.97
CA LEU A 44 -2.72 18.48 -14.37
C LEU A 44 -1.94 19.75 -14.72
N ARG A 45 -0.66 19.85 -14.32
CA ARG A 45 0.21 21.00 -14.58
C ARG A 45 0.28 21.43 -16.07
N PRO A 46 0.36 20.51 -17.06
CA PRO A 46 0.35 20.89 -18.48
C PRO A 46 -0.98 21.50 -18.96
N LEU A 47 -2.07 21.28 -18.21
CA LEU A 47 -3.41 21.79 -18.52
C LEU A 47 -3.68 23.18 -17.91
N GLY A 48 -2.67 23.78 -17.25
CA GLY A 48 -2.78 25.10 -16.63
C GLY A 48 -3.45 25.12 -15.26
N ALA A 49 -3.49 23.96 -14.58
CA ALA A 49 -3.91 23.84 -13.18
C ALA A 49 -2.77 24.13 -12.19
#